data_AF-A0A4S1FUY1-F1
#
_entry.id   AF-A0A4S1FUY1-F1
#
_cell.length_a   1.000
_cell.length_b   1.000
_cell.length_c   1.000
_cell.angle_alpha   90.00
_cell.angle_beta   90.00
_cell.angle_gamma   90.00
#
_symmetry.space_group_name_H-M   'P 1'
#
loop_
_entity.id
_entity.type
_entity.pdbx_description
1 polymer ?
#
loop_
_entity_poly.entity_id
_entity_poly.type
_entity_poly.pdbx_seq_one_letter_code
_entity_poly.pdbx_strand_id
1 'polypeptide(L)'
;RLCRGSRSAPEDLIDVVPFAPSKEKFARREETLGRKEETSGRRDDFGYSVWFSLSVGRRQNAEPRWLIPMLCRTGGISKREIGAIKMQPEETFVQIAADWA
;
A
#
# COMPACT_ATOMS: atom_id res chain seq x y z
N ARG A 1 -38.54 50.70 -0.52
CA ARG A 1 -37.38 51.27 -1.25
C ARG A 1 -37.04 50.33 -2.39
N LEU A 2 -36.95 50.90 -3.59
CA LEU A 2 -36.89 50.27 -4.91
C LEU A 2 -35.51 49.66 -5.22
N CYS A 3 -35.48 48.59 -6.02
CA CYS A 3 -34.30 47.94 -6.57
C CYS A 3 -33.65 48.71 -7.74
N ARG A 4 -32.32 48.68 -7.82
CA ARG A 4 -31.42 48.67 -9.03
C ARG A 4 -29.99 48.80 -8.49
N GLY A 5 -28.97 48.08 -8.93
CA GLY A 5 -28.84 47.05 -9.95
C GLY A 5 -27.35 46.70 -10.10
N SER A 6 -27.11 45.52 -10.69
CA SER A 6 -25.94 45.10 -11.47
C SER A 6 -24.55 45.13 -10.81
N ARG A 7 -24.00 43.91 -10.62
CA ARG A 7 -22.67 43.53 -11.11
C ARG A 7 -22.48 42.01 -11.08
N SER A 8 -22.43 41.43 -12.29
CA SER A 8 -21.62 40.25 -12.71
C SER A 8 -22.03 38.87 -12.18
N ALA A 9 -22.09 37.77 -12.95
CA ALA A 9 -21.77 37.50 -14.36
C ALA A 9 -22.63 36.30 -14.84
N PRO A 10 -22.87 36.15 -16.16
CA PRO A 10 -23.56 34.99 -16.72
C PRO A 10 -22.64 33.77 -16.70
N GLU A 11 -22.95 32.80 -15.84
CA GLU A 11 -22.34 31.48 -15.91
C GLU A 11 -23.35 30.56 -16.60
N ASP A 12 -23.05 30.26 -17.86
CA ASP A 12 -23.66 29.21 -18.67
C ASP A 12 -23.99 27.97 -17.80
N LEU A 13 -25.27 27.68 -17.64
CA LEU A 13 -25.72 26.39 -17.15
C LEU A 13 -25.33 25.35 -18.20
N ILE A 14 -24.23 24.65 -17.94
CA ILE A 14 -23.75 23.50 -18.70
C ILE A 14 -24.91 22.52 -18.85
N ASP A 15 -25.33 22.27 -20.09
CA ASP A 15 -26.26 21.20 -20.43
C ASP A 15 -25.60 19.87 -20.02
N VAL A 16 -26.12 19.28 -18.95
CA VAL A 16 -25.68 17.97 -18.48
C VAL A 16 -26.21 16.95 -19.48
N VAL A 17 -25.39 16.62 -20.47
CA VAL A 17 -25.64 15.47 -21.35
C VAL A 17 -25.74 14.20 -20.48
N PRO A 18 -26.84 13.43 -20.56
CA PRO A 18 -26.91 12.15 -19.88
C PRO A 18 -25.83 11.22 -20.41
N PHE A 19 -25.08 10.59 -19.51
CA PHE A 19 -24.06 9.59 -19.85
C PHE A 19 -24.73 8.39 -20.54
N ALA A 20 -24.71 8.37 -21.87
CA ALA A 20 -24.96 7.17 -22.65
C ALA A 20 -23.65 6.37 -22.74
N PRO A 21 -23.53 5.17 -22.13
CA PRO A 21 -22.32 4.37 -22.23
C PRO A 21 -22.21 3.81 -23.66
N SER A 22 -21.53 4.57 -24.54
CA SER A 22 -21.17 4.07 -25.87
C SER A 22 -20.15 2.94 -25.71
N LYS A 23 -20.50 1.78 -26.27
CA LYS A 23 -19.86 0.46 -26.15
C LYS A 23 -18.41 0.39 -26.68
N GLU A 24 -17.87 1.52 -27.12
CA GLU A 24 -16.57 1.62 -27.79
C GLU A 24 -15.40 1.94 -26.83
N LYS A 25 -15.67 2.41 -25.59
CA LYS A 25 -14.62 2.67 -24.58
C LYS A 25 -14.18 1.45 -23.77
N PHE A 26 -14.74 0.26 -24.01
CA PHE A 26 -14.32 -0.96 -23.33
C PHE A 26 -13.08 -1.61 -23.98
N ALA A 27 -12.75 -1.30 -25.24
CA ALA A 27 -11.62 -1.94 -25.91
C ALA A 27 -10.24 -1.36 -25.56
N ARG A 28 -10.15 -0.11 -25.04
CA ARG A 28 -8.86 0.55 -24.74
C ARG A 28 -8.46 0.51 -23.25
N ARG A 29 -9.38 0.13 -22.36
CA ARG A 29 -9.12 0.04 -20.91
C ARG A 29 -8.96 -1.40 -20.42
N GLU A 30 -8.72 -2.33 -21.31
CA GLU A 30 -8.48 -3.73 -20.99
C GLU A 30 -7.01 -4.14 -21.22
N GLU A 31 -6.07 -3.18 -21.25
CA GLU A 31 -4.65 -3.48 -21.50
C GLU A 31 -3.70 -2.94 -20.41
N THR A 32 -4.21 -2.44 -19.28
CA THR A 32 -3.34 -1.97 -18.16
C THR A 32 -3.67 -2.57 -16.80
N LEU A 33 -4.69 -3.42 -16.73
CA LEU A 33 -4.86 -4.37 -15.63
C LEU A 33 -4.24 -5.69 -16.06
N GLY A 34 -2.94 -5.65 -16.34
CA GLY A 34 -2.06 -6.80 -16.18
C GLY A 34 -2.15 -7.20 -14.73
N ARG A 35 -3.18 -7.99 -14.42
CA ARG A 35 -3.42 -8.65 -13.15
C ARG A 35 -2.21 -9.52 -12.90
N LYS A 36 -1.19 -8.93 -12.27
CA LYS A 36 0.02 -9.58 -11.78
C LYS A 36 -0.34 -10.41 -10.55
N GLU A 37 -1.27 -11.32 -10.77
CA GLU A 37 -1.52 -12.54 -10.01
C GLU A 37 -1.13 -13.57 -11.08
N GLU A 38 0.10 -14.05 -11.13
CA GLU A 38 0.68 -15.04 -10.25
C GLU A 38 2.20 -14.90 -10.49
N THR A 39 2.98 -14.48 -9.52
CA THR A 39 3.47 -15.38 -8.50
C THR A 39 3.72 -14.52 -7.29
N SER A 40 3.00 -14.81 -6.20
CA SER A 40 3.68 -14.88 -4.90
C SER A 40 4.91 -15.75 -5.17
N GLY A 41 6.04 -15.12 -5.56
CA GLY A 41 7.30 -15.80 -5.72
C GLY A 41 7.42 -16.64 -4.46
N ARG A 42 7.42 -17.96 -4.64
CA ARG A 42 7.67 -18.95 -3.59
C ARG A 42 8.63 -18.26 -2.65
N ARG A 43 8.18 -17.90 -1.43
CA ARG A 43 9.03 -17.22 -0.46
C ARG A 43 10.30 -18.04 -0.50
N ASP A 44 11.33 -17.45 -1.10
CA ASP A 44 12.62 -18.06 -1.37
C ASP A 44 12.93 -18.87 -0.12
N ASP A 45 13.10 -20.18 -0.25
CA ASP A 45 13.20 -21.12 0.88
C ASP A 45 14.15 -20.50 1.90
N PHE A 46 13.58 -19.84 2.91
CA PHE A 46 14.25 -18.72 3.57
C PHE A 46 15.22 -19.34 4.54
N GLY A 47 16.43 -19.64 4.05
CA GLY A 47 17.29 -20.76 4.45
C GLY A 47 17.54 -20.92 5.95
N TYR A 48 18.80 -20.94 6.37
CA TYR A 48 19.06 -20.90 7.81
C TYR A 48 18.61 -19.53 8.34
N SER A 49 17.67 -19.53 9.28
CA SER A 49 17.08 -18.32 9.83
C SER A 49 16.70 -18.50 11.29
N VAL A 50 16.69 -17.39 12.02
CA VAL A 50 16.35 -17.31 13.44
C VAL A 50 15.16 -16.39 13.65
N TRP A 51 14.40 -16.63 14.71
CA TRP A 51 13.26 -15.81 15.08
C TRP A 51 13.62 -14.90 16.24
N PHE A 52 13.42 -13.60 16.04
CA PHE A 52 13.57 -12.58 17.08
C PHE A 52 12.20 -12.10 17.55
N SER A 53 12.05 -11.86 18.86
CA SER A 53 10.88 -11.18 19.41
C SER A 53 11.17 -9.70 19.65
N LEU A 54 10.17 -8.87 19.39
CA LEU A 54 10.17 -7.44 19.65
C LEU A 54 9.05 -7.14 20.63
N SER A 55 9.34 -6.32 21.65
CA SER A 55 8.37 -5.91 22.69
C SER A 55 7.26 -4.96 22.20
N VAL A 56 7.03 -4.91 20.88
CA VAL A 56 6.01 -4.08 20.23
C VAL A 56 5.04 -4.99 19.48
N GLY A 57 3.76 -4.89 19.82
CA GLY A 57 2.69 -5.69 19.22
C GLY A 57 1.69 -4.86 18.42
N ARG A 58 0.65 -5.52 17.90
CA ARG A 58 -0.41 -4.88 17.12
C ARG A 58 -1.13 -3.77 17.89
N ARG A 59 -1.29 -3.91 19.20
CA ARG A 59 -1.91 -2.87 20.06
C ARG A 59 -1.13 -1.56 20.04
N GLN A 60 0.17 -1.63 19.77
CA GLN A 60 1.09 -0.50 19.68
C GLN A 60 1.37 -0.12 18.22
N ASN A 61 0.52 -0.57 17.28
CA ASN A 61 0.66 -0.38 15.84
C ASN A 61 1.93 -1.01 15.25
N ALA A 62 2.40 -2.17 15.73
CA ALA A 62 3.44 -2.94 15.05
C ALA A 62 3.02 -3.31 13.63
N GLU A 63 3.54 -2.59 12.63
CA GLU A 63 3.28 -2.84 11.21
C GLU A 63 4.59 -3.05 10.45
N PRO A 64 4.65 -4.00 9.49
CA PRO A 64 5.84 -4.25 8.68
C PRO A 64 6.32 -2.99 7.94
N ARG A 65 5.38 -2.10 7.60
CA ARG A 65 5.63 -0.88 6.84
C ARG A 65 6.67 0.03 7.50
N TRP A 66 6.68 0.12 8.82
CA TRP A 66 7.67 0.89 9.56
C TRP A 66 8.71 0.01 10.26
N LEU A 67 8.37 -1.22 10.63
CA LEU A 67 9.30 -2.17 11.24
C LEU A 67 10.46 -2.50 10.30
N ILE A 68 10.19 -2.79 9.02
CA ILE A 68 11.24 -3.13 8.04
C ILE A 68 12.25 -1.99 7.89
N PRO A 69 11.84 -0.73 7.59
CA PRO A 69 12.78 0.38 7.53
C PRO A 69 13.55 0.61 8.83
N MET A 70 12.92 0.40 9.99
CA MET A 70 13.56 0.57 11.29
C MET A 70 14.64 -0.50 11.51
N LEU A 71 14.31 -1.78 11.30
CA LEU A 71 15.24 -2.90 11.42
C LEU A 71 16.41 -2.76 10.48
N CYS A 72 16.18 -2.32 9.24
CA CYS A 72 17.26 -2.08 8.30
C CYS A 72 18.22 -0.96 8.74
N ARG A 73 17.69 0.13 9.33
CA ARG A 73 18.52 1.24 9.80
C ARG A 73 19.29 0.92 11.08
N THR A 74 18.64 0.26 12.04
CA THR A 74 19.24 0.02 13.37
C THR A 74 20.11 -1.23 13.40
N GLY A 75 19.71 -2.28 12.68
CA GLY A 75 20.40 -3.57 12.67
C GLY A 75 21.43 -3.74 11.55
N GLY A 76 21.53 -2.79 10.61
CA GLY A 76 22.37 -2.97 9.42
C GLY A 76 21.87 -4.06 8.46
N ILE A 77 20.68 -4.59 8.71
CA ILE A 77 20.08 -5.72 8.00
C ILE A 77 19.44 -5.23 6.69
N SER A 78 19.71 -5.91 5.59
CA SER A 78 19.04 -5.67 4.33
C SER A 78 17.63 -6.25 4.31
N LYS A 79 16.72 -5.64 3.53
CA LYS A 79 15.35 -6.14 3.35
C LYS A 79 15.28 -7.61 2.88
N ARG A 80 16.33 -8.09 2.19
CA ARG A 80 16.44 -9.48 1.70
C ARG A 80 16.63 -10.49 2.83
N GLU A 81 17.23 -10.06 3.93
CA GLU A 81 17.51 -10.89 5.12
C GLU A 81 16.35 -10.88 6.11
N ILE A 82 15.29 -10.12 5.84
CA ILE A 82 14.06 -10.12 6.62
C ILE A 82 13.04 -11.05 5.95
N GLY A 83 12.65 -12.09 6.67
CA GLY A 83 11.72 -13.12 6.22
C GLY A 83 10.29 -12.85 6.66
N ALA A 84 9.62 -13.88 7.17
CA ALA A 84 8.26 -13.76 7.68
C ALA A 84 8.19 -12.88 8.94
N ILE A 85 7.18 -12.02 8.98
CA ILE A 85 6.86 -11.17 10.14
C ILE A 85 5.50 -11.60 10.68
N LYS A 86 5.47 -11.97 11.97
CA LYS A 86 4.26 -12.40 12.68
C LYS A 86 3.97 -11.42 13.81
N MET A 87 2.87 -10.69 13.72
CA MET A 87 2.49 -9.71 14.73
C MET A 87 1.47 -10.32 15.69
N GLN A 88 1.81 -10.36 16.97
CA GLN A 88 0.90 -10.70 18.07
C GLN A 88 0.34 -9.43 18.72
N PRO A 89 -0.65 -9.52 19.64
CA PRO A 89 -1.22 -8.34 20.28
C PRO A 89 -0.19 -7.50 21.04
N GLU A 90 0.75 -8.15 21.72
CA GLU A 90 1.71 -7.51 22.63
C GLU A 90 3.15 -7.51 22.10
N GLU A 91 3.50 -8.47 21.24
CA GLU A 91 4.84 -8.62 20.69
C GLU A 91 4.81 -8.91 19.18
N THR A 92 5.97 -8.77 18.52
CA THR A 92 6.12 -9.10 17.10
C THR A 92 7.33 -9.99 16.91
N PHE A 93 7.14 -11.07 16.15
CA PHE A 93 8.19 -12.00 15.79
C PHE A 93 8.67 -11.73 14.37
N VAL A 94 9.97 -11.60 14.20
CA VAL A 94 10.61 -11.35 12.91
C VAL A 94 11.59 -12.48 12.63
N GLN A 95 11.44 -13.13 11.49
CA GLN A 95 12.39 -14.10 10.96
C GLN A 95 13.52 -13.35 10.26
N ILE A 96 14.76 -13.64 10.62
CA ILE A 96 15.96 -13.03 10.04
C ILE A 96 16.91 -14.14 9.58
N ALA A 97 17.49 -14.00 8.39
CA ALA A 97 18.46 -14.94 7.85
C ALA A 97 19.66 -15.05 8.79
N ALA A 98 20.15 -16.24 9.13
CA ALA A 98 21.19 -16.43 10.16
C ALA A 98 22.57 -15.87 9.75
N ASP A 99 22.81 -15.74 8.44
CA ASP A 99 24.06 -15.23 7.83
C ASP A 99 24.14 -13.69 7.81
N TRP A 100 23.18 -12.98 8.42
CA TRP A 100 23.15 -11.51 8.41
C TRP A 100 24.24 -10.82 9.24
N ALA A 101 24.96 -11.57 10.08
CA ALA A 101 25.87 -11.05 11.12
C ALA A 101 27.35 -11.29 10.80
#